data_AF-A0A370PHC7-F1
#
_entry.id   AF-A0A370PHC7-F1
#
_cell.length_a   1.000
_cell.length_b   1.000
_cell.length_c   1.000
_cell.angle_alpha   90.00
_cell.angle_beta   90.00
_cell.angle_gamma   90.00
#
_symmetry.space_group_name_H-M   'P 1'
#
loop_
_entity.id
_entity.type
_entity.pdbx_description
1 polymer ?
#
loop_
_entity_poly.entity_id
_entity_poly.type
_entity_poly.pdbx_seq_one_letter_code
_entity_poly.pdbx_strand_id
1 'polypeptide(L)'
;MAHHGQSQTVAPVEPCWNYPIYQSYLARIDPAAQPYRNVVDHFWFNFLRQYFSQTEGCAYERHICTTHPGPRRHWNVFLTNLREQQAHHVIAVEARWFSTDTAPGWENDYDWRDVRETLRCHMLRDWTMRTTVQTTYGIVAVGDRVRLYYMSRDDLEGELRTWNGNPVDAPEADESPILNIQDLVDRERIHQLMLRMRQDVLSGNNIY
;
A
#
# COMPACT_ATOMS: atom_id res chain seq x y z
N MET A 1 10.11 -26.17 23.66
CA MET A 1 9.48 -26.96 22.59
C MET A 1 9.12 -26.00 21.48
N ALA A 2 9.88 -26.02 20.39
CA ALA A 2 9.66 -25.14 19.25
C ALA A 2 8.54 -25.76 18.38
N HIS A 3 7.37 -25.14 18.38
CA HIS A 3 6.38 -25.42 17.34
C HIS A 3 6.89 -24.79 16.04
N HIS A 4 7.53 -25.58 15.18
CA HIS A 4 7.60 -25.26 13.76
C HIS A 4 6.19 -25.44 13.19
N GLY A 5 5.37 -24.39 13.31
CA GLY A 5 4.06 -24.31 12.68
C GLY A 5 4.25 -24.38 11.17
N GLN A 6 3.52 -25.29 10.52
CA GLN A 6 3.42 -25.32 9.06
C GLN A 6 3.04 -23.92 8.55
N SER A 7 3.76 -23.39 7.57
CA SER A 7 3.42 -22.13 6.92
C SER A 7 1.98 -22.19 6.44
N GLN A 8 1.10 -21.44 7.08
CA GLN A 8 -0.32 -21.43 6.78
C GLN A 8 -0.50 -20.90 5.35
N THR A 9 -0.95 -21.76 4.43
CA THR A 9 -1.24 -21.36 3.05
C THR A 9 -2.56 -20.59 3.03
N VAL A 10 -2.51 -19.33 2.60
CA VAL A 10 -3.67 -18.44 2.51
C VAL A 10 -4.30 -18.62 1.13
N ALA A 11 -5.63 -18.76 1.07
CA ALA A 11 -6.32 -18.89 -0.21
C ALA A 11 -6.09 -17.63 -1.07
N PRO A 12 -5.71 -17.79 -2.36
CA PRO A 12 -5.53 -16.67 -3.26
C PRO A 12 -6.89 -16.04 -3.56
N VAL A 13 -6.86 -14.73 -3.84
CA VAL A 13 -8.02 -13.95 -4.26
C VAL A 13 -7.91 -13.69 -5.75
N GLU A 14 -9.01 -13.65 -6.48
CA GLU A 14 -9.01 -13.31 -7.91
C GLU A 14 -8.74 -11.82 -8.14
N PRO A 15 -8.12 -11.44 -9.27
CA PRO A 15 -7.91 -10.05 -9.64
C PRO A 15 -9.25 -9.33 -9.82
N CYS A 16 -9.43 -8.20 -9.13
CA CYS A 16 -10.69 -7.44 -9.16
C CYS A 16 -10.76 -6.37 -10.25
N TRP A 17 -9.71 -6.20 -11.05
CA TRP A 17 -9.61 -5.13 -12.04
C TRP A 17 -10.80 -5.05 -13.00
N ASN A 18 -11.41 -6.19 -13.33
CA ASN A 18 -12.54 -6.27 -14.26
C ASN A 18 -13.91 -6.09 -13.61
N TYR A 19 -14.01 -5.94 -12.28
CA TYR A 19 -15.31 -5.72 -11.66
C TYR A 19 -15.82 -4.31 -11.96
N PRO A 20 -17.14 -4.12 -12.17
CA PRO A 20 -17.70 -2.82 -12.58
C PRO A 20 -17.32 -1.64 -11.67
N ILE A 21 -17.23 -1.88 -10.37
CA ILE A 21 -16.84 -0.85 -9.40
C ILE A 21 -15.41 -0.34 -9.63
N TYR A 22 -14.44 -1.23 -9.89
CA TYR A 22 -13.06 -0.83 -10.14
C TYR A 22 -12.89 -0.21 -11.52
N GLN A 23 -13.61 -0.71 -12.54
CA GLN A 23 -13.68 -0.06 -13.85
C GLN A 23 -14.20 1.38 -13.74
N SER A 24 -15.23 1.61 -12.91
CA SER A 24 -15.74 2.97 -12.65
C SER A 24 -14.73 3.87 -11.94
N TYR A 25 -13.93 3.33 -11.02
CA TYR A 25 -12.83 4.08 -10.40
C TYR A 25 -11.73 4.39 -11.40
N LEU A 26 -11.28 3.40 -12.17
CA LEU A 26 -10.22 3.55 -13.18
C LEU A 26 -10.59 4.60 -14.22
N ALA A 27 -11.83 4.62 -14.71
CA ALA A 27 -12.30 5.67 -15.63
C ALA A 27 -12.29 7.09 -15.04
N ARG A 28 -12.27 7.22 -13.70
CA ARG A 28 -12.23 8.51 -13.00
C ARG A 28 -10.83 8.91 -12.57
N ILE A 29 -9.92 7.95 -12.37
CA ILE A 29 -8.51 8.19 -12.08
C ILE A 29 -7.76 8.35 -13.40
N ASP A 30 -8.06 9.46 -14.08
CA ASP A 30 -7.49 9.83 -15.36
C ASP A 30 -7.11 11.32 -15.28
N PRO A 31 -5.87 11.71 -15.62
CA PRO A 31 -5.46 13.12 -15.61
C PRO A 31 -6.38 14.01 -16.47
N ALA A 32 -6.92 13.49 -17.58
CA ALA A 32 -7.85 14.22 -18.45
C ALA A 32 -9.25 14.38 -17.82
N ALA A 33 -9.66 13.48 -16.94
CA ALA A 33 -10.96 13.51 -16.27
C ALA A 33 -11.01 14.47 -15.07
N GLN A 34 -9.87 15.05 -14.65
CA GLN A 34 -9.73 15.88 -13.45
C GLN A 34 -10.42 15.26 -12.21
N PRO A 35 -9.94 14.11 -11.71
CA PRO A 35 -10.60 13.38 -10.63
C PRO A 35 -10.91 14.27 -9.44
N TYR A 36 -12.10 14.05 -8.85
CA TYR A 36 -12.38 14.56 -7.52
C TYR A 36 -11.28 14.12 -6.56
N ARG A 37 -10.93 15.01 -5.63
CA ARG A 37 -9.79 14.85 -4.70
C ARG A 37 -9.80 13.56 -3.87
N ASN A 38 -10.95 12.90 -3.74
CA ASN A 38 -11.15 11.70 -2.93
C ASN A 38 -11.20 10.38 -3.71
N VAL A 39 -11.05 10.40 -5.04
CA VAL A 39 -11.26 9.19 -5.86
C VAL A 39 -10.14 8.17 -5.63
N VAL A 40 -8.89 8.62 -5.47
CA VAL A 40 -7.72 7.75 -5.33
C VAL A 40 -7.76 7.00 -4.00
N ASP A 41 -8.00 7.67 -2.88
CA ASP A 41 -8.09 7.02 -1.57
C ASP A 41 -9.35 6.14 -1.44
N HIS A 42 -10.48 6.53 -2.07
CA HIS A 42 -11.66 5.65 -2.15
C HIS A 42 -11.36 4.36 -2.95
N PHE A 43 -10.62 4.48 -4.05
CA PHE A 43 -10.18 3.32 -4.81
C PHE A 43 -9.33 2.39 -3.95
N TRP A 44 -8.26 2.91 -3.32
CA TRP A 44 -7.37 2.09 -2.49
C TRP A 44 -8.06 1.49 -1.26
N PHE A 45 -8.96 2.24 -0.62
CA PHE A 45 -9.81 1.70 0.46
C PHE A 45 -10.63 0.49 0.02
N ASN A 46 -11.28 0.56 -1.14
CA ASN A 46 -12.05 -0.57 -1.66
C ASN A 46 -11.15 -1.67 -2.25
N PHE A 47 -10.00 -1.31 -2.81
CA PHE A 47 -9.05 -2.27 -3.39
C PHE A 47 -8.47 -3.17 -2.29
N LEU A 48 -8.04 -2.61 -1.16
CA LEU A 48 -7.57 -3.40 -0.03
C LEU A 48 -8.63 -4.38 0.52
N ARG A 49 -9.91 -4.00 0.47
CA ARG A 49 -11.03 -4.87 0.90
C ARG A 49 -11.27 -6.08 0.00
N GLN A 50 -10.73 -6.09 -1.21
CA GLN A 50 -10.73 -7.29 -2.05
C GLN A 50 -9.69 -8.29 -1.54
N TYR A 51 -8.49 -7.81 -1.24
CA TYR A 51 -7.35 -8.67 -0.88
C TYR A 51 -7.33 -9.08 0.58
N PHE A 52 -8.04 -8.37 1.44
CA PHE A 52 -8.14 -8.66 2.85
C PHE A 52 -9.62 -8.66 3.18
N SER A 53 -10.12 -9.61 3.95
CA SER A 53 -11.54 -9.66 4.31
C SER A 53 -11.74 -9.47 5.81
N GLN A 54 -12.91 -8.95 6.19
CA GLN A 54 -13.26 -8.82 7.61
C GLN A 54 -13.35 -10.18 8.31
N THR A 55 -13.75 -11.23 7.58
CA THR A 55 -13.77 -12.61 8.07
C THR A 55 -12.38 -13.17 8.39
N GLU A 56 -11.32 -12.52 7.90
CA GLU A 56 -9.92 -12.86 8.20
C GLU A 56 -9.33 -11.99 9.31
N GLY A 57 -10.19 -11.26 10.04
CA GLY A 57 -9.75 -10.38 11.12
C GLY A 57 -9.13 -9.07 10.62
N CYS A 58 -9.44 -8.65 9.39
CA CYS A 58 -8.97 -7.37 8.87
C CYS A 58 -10.01 -6.24 9.00
N ALA A 59 -9.54 -5.03 9.32
CA ALA A 59 -10.34 -3.81 9.35
C ALA A 59 -9.66 -2.70 8.56
N TYR A 60 -10.42 -1.66 8.19
CA TYR A 60 -9.96 -0.58 7.31
C TYR A 60 -10.32 0.75 7.92
N GLU A 61 -9.35 1.65 7.93
CA GLU A 61 -9.54 2.99 8.47
C GLU A 61 -9.09 4.02 7.44
N ARG A 62 -9.68 5.22 7.56
CA ARG A 62 -9.26 6.39 6.81
C ARG A 62 -9.00 7.53 7.77
N HIS A 63 -7.81 8.12 7.68
CA HIS A 63 -7.40 9.24 8.51
C HIS A 63 -6.98 10.42 7.65
N ILE A 64 -7.31 11.64 8.05
CA ILE A 64 -6.85 12.85 7.36
C ILE A 64 -5.34 12.97 7.56
N CYS A 65 -4.58 13.21 6.49
CA CYS A 65 -3.17 13.53 6.58
C CYS A 65 -2.97 14.87 7.31
N THR A 66 -2.25 14.83 8.44
CA THR A 66 -1.97 16.00 9.30
C THR A 66 -0.49 16.41 9.30
N THR A 67 0.37 15.66 8.62
CA THR A 67 1.83 15.85 8.60
C THR A 67 2.28 16.88 7.57
N HIS A 68 1.50 17.14 6.50
CA HIS A 68 1.89 18.08 5.45
C HIS A 68 1.35 19.51 5.67
N PRO A 69 2.22 20.54 5.64
CA PRO A 69 1.81 21.93 5.64
C PRO A 69 1.43 22.37 4.22
N GLY A 70 0.20 22.10 3.80
CA GLY A 70 -0.31 22.56 2.49
C GLY A 70 -1.80 22.22 2.32
N PRO A 71 -2.52 22.84 1.37
CA PRO A 71 -3.98 22.74 1.24
C PRO A 71 -4.48 21.36 0.77
N ARG A 72 -3.61 20.34 0.75
CA ARG A 72 -3.92 19.00 0.24
C ARG A 72 -4.38 18.09 1.37
N ARG A 73 -5.57 18.38 1.91
CA ARG A 73 -6.33 17.42 2.73
C ARG A 73 -6.60 16.17 1.88
N HIS A 74 -5.80 15.15 2.07
CA HIS A 74 -6.02 13.82 1.54
C HIS A 74 -6.19 12.83 2.70
N TRP A 75 -6.72 11.66 2.39
CA TRP A 75 -6.96 10.61 3.37
C TRP A 75 -5.95 9.50 3.17
N ASN A 76 -5.29 9.14 4.27
CA ASN A 76 -4.51 7.92 4.36
C ASN A 76 -5.46 6.76 4.56
N VAL A 77 -5.15 5.62 3.97
CA VAL A 77 -5.88 4.37 4.21
C VAL A 77 -4.99 3.44 5.03
N PHE A 78 -5.55 2.84 6.07
CA PHE A 78 -4.85 1.84 6.87
C PHE A 78 -5.61 0.52 6.82
N LEU A 79 -4.84 -0.57 6.73
CA LEU A 79 -5.30 -1.92 6.98
C LEU A 79 -4.86 -2.32 8.39
N THR A 80 -5.83 -2.69 9.21
CA THR A 80 -5.61 -3.31 10.51
C THR A 80 -5.74 -4.82 10.36
N ASN A 81 -4.84 -5.58 10.98
CA ASN A 81 -5.02 -7.02 11.18
C ASN A 81 -5.14 -7.31 12.68
N LEU A 82 -6.10 -8.15 13.02
CA LEU A 82 -6.38 -8.55 14.39
C LEU A 82 -5.79 -9.93 14.63
N ARG A 83 -4.74 -9.98 15.44
CA ARG A 83 -3.98 -11.21 15.73
C ARG A 83 -3.72 -11.29 17.22
N GLU A 84 -3.92 -12.48 17.80
CA GLU A 84 -3.74 -12.71 19.23
C GLU A 84 -4.49 -11.68 20.11
N GLN A 85 -5.69 -11.29 19.67
CA GLN A 85 -6.55 -10.27 20.31
C GLN A 85 -5.97 -8.84 20.35
N GLN A 86 -4.90 -8.59 19.59
CA GLN A 86 -4.34 -7.25 19.40
C GLN A 86 -4.56 -6.78 17.96
N ALA A 87 -4.93 -5.50 17.82
CA ALA A 87 -5.12 -4.85 16.55
C ALA A 87 -3.84 -4.09 16.16
N HIS A 88 -3.29 -4.42 15.00
CA HIS A 88 -2.06 -3.82 14.48
C HIS A 88 -2.28 -3.28 13.07
N HIS A 89 -1.78 -2.09 12.77
CA HIS A 89 -1.76 -1.61 11.40
C HIS A 89 -0.63 -2.29 10.63
N VAL A 90 -0.99 -2.85 9.47
CA VAL A 90 -0.11 -3.73 8.68
C VAL A 90 0.13 -3.22 7.26
N ILE A 91 -0.77 -2.39 6.73
CA ILE A 91 -0.57 -1.68 5.46
C ILE A 91 -1.02 -0.23 5.64
N ALA A 92 -0.18 0.71 5.24
CA ALA A 92 -0.52 2.12 5.11
C ALA A 92 -0.50 2.54 3.64
N VAL A 93 -1.49 3.35 3.23
CA VAL A 93 -1.57 3.93 1.88
C VAL A 93 -1.55 5.45 1.99
N GLU A 94 -0.54 6.06 1.40
CA GLU A 94 -0.44 7.50 1.17
C GLU A 94 -1.02 7.79 -0.22
N ALA A 95 -2.31 8.17 -0.26
CA ALA A 95 -3.05 8.40 -1.49
C ALA A 95 -3.15 9.91 -1.81
N ARG A 96 -2.56 10.33 -2.93
CA ARG A 96 -2.59 11.70 -3.45
C ARG A 96 -3.30 11.72 -4.80
N TRP A 97 -4.00 12.82 -5.06
CA TRP A 97 -4.48 13.10 -6.42
C TRP A 97 -3.31 13.49 -7.32
N PHE A 98 -3.56 13.57 -8.63
CA PHE A 98 -2.56 13.97 -9.63
C PHE A 98 -1.83 15.28 -9.28
N SER A 99 -0.56 15.41 -9.69
CA SER A 99 0.10 16.72 -9.73
C SER A 99 -0.66 17.70 -10.63
N THR A 100 -0.36 18.99 -10.48
CA THR A 100 -0.94 20.02 -11.36
C THR A 100 -0.49 19.83 -12.82
N ASP A 101 0.74 19.37 -13.01
CA ASP A 101 1.28 18.97 -14.31
C ASP A 101 1.22 17.44 -14.43
N THR A 102 0.55 16.96 -15.48
CA THR A 102 0.35 15.53 -15.79
C THR A 102 0.63 15.22 -17.25
N ALA A 103 1.50 15.99 -17.90
CA ALA A 103 1.98 15.66 -19.24
C ALA A 103 2.57 14.23 -19.27
N PRO A 104 2.55 13.52 -20.41
CA PRO A 104 3.12 12.18 -20.49
C PRO A 104 4.57 12.15 -19.98
N GLY A 105 4.86 11.29 -19.00
CA GLY A 105 6.16 11.21 -18.34
C GLY A 105 6.28 12.03 -17.05
N TRP A 106 5.21 12.73 -16.60
CA TRP A 106 5.19 13.51 -15.35
C TRP A 106 5.66 12.72 -14.13
N GLU A 107 5.45 11.40 -14.14
CA GLU A 107 5.84 10.50 -13.07
C GLU A 107 7.35 10.46 -12.86
N ASN A 108 8.16 10.82 -13.87
CA ASN A 108 9.63 10.85 -13.76
C ASN A 108 10.12 12.12 -13.07
N ASP A 109 9.37 13.21 -13.16
CA ASP A 109 9.71 14.51 -12.57
C ASP A 109 9.02 14.74 -11.21
N TYR A 110 8.09 13.85 -10.84
CA TYR A 110 7.37 13.93 -9.58
C TYR A 110 8.29 13.63 -8.39
N ASP A 111 8.18 14.42 -7.32
CA ASP A 111 8.94 14.20 -6.08
C ASP A 111 8.40 13.01 -5.28
N TRP A 112 8.76 11.80 -5.71
CA TRP A 112 8.42 10.55 -5.01
C TRP A 112 9.06 10.45 -3.64
N ARG A 113 10.18 11.16 -3.40
CA ARG A 113 10.87 11.15 -2.12
C ARG A 113 10.06 11.85 -1.04
N ASP A 114 9.44 12.99 -1.35
CA ASP A 114 8.52 13.69 -0.45
C ASP A 114 7.36 12.79 0.00
N VAL A 115 6.74 12.09 -0.96
CA VAL A 115 5.60 11.22 -0.65
C VAL A 115 6.00 9.97 0.12
N ARG A 116 7.14 9.37 -0.24
CA ARG A 116 7.73 8.25 0.51
C ARG A 116 8.05 8.67 1.95
N GLU A 117 8.64 9.84 2.17
CA GLU A 117 8.95 10.34 3.51
C GLU A 117 7.68 10.65 4.31
N THR A 118 6.63 11.13 3.64
CA THR A 118 5.31 11.33 4.28
C THR A 118 4.72 10.01 4.76
N LEU A 119 4.71 8.99 3.90
CA LEU A 119 4.28 7.65 4.24
C LEU A 119 5.10 7.09 5.42
N ARG A 120 6.43 7.25 5.38
CA ARG A 120 7.34 6.83 6.45
C ARG A 120 6.99 7.53 7.77
N CYS A 121 6.82 8.84 7.75
CA CYS A 121 6.42 9.63 8.91
C CYS A 121 5.07 9.16 9.48
N HIS A 122 4.10 8.79 8.64
CA HIS A 122 2.83 8.23 9.10
C HIS A 122 3.01 6.88 9.80
N MET A 123 3.76 5.97 9.17
CA MET A 123 4.03 4.64 9.73
C MET A 123 4.83 4.73 11.05
N LEU A 124 5.78 5.67 11.18
CA LEU A 124 6.56 5.87 12.41
C LEU A 124 5.78 6.54 13.54
N ARG A 125 4.84 7.44 13.22
CA ARG A 125 3.97 8.09 14.21
C ARG A 125 2.93 7.14 14.77
N ASP A 126 2.51 6.16 13.97
CA ASP A 126 1.59 5.13 14.40
C ASP A 126 2.31 4.04 15.21
N TRP A 127 2.12 4.08 16.53
CA TRP A 127 2.74 3.10 17.43
C TRP A 127 2.33 1.65 17.11
N THR A 128 1.12 1.45 16.56
CA THR A 128 0.62 0.12 16.18
C THR A 128 1.29 -0.42 14.91
N MET A 129 2.03 0.40 14.17
CA MET A 129 2.90 -0.02 13.07
C MET A 129 4.36 -0.12 13.51
N ARG A 130 4.80 0.75 14.43
CA ARG A 130 6.20 0.81 14.91
C ARG A 130 6.57 -0.32 15.87
N THR A 131 5.61 -0.81 16.66
CA THR A 131 5.86 -1.83 17.70
C THR A 131 5.37 -3.22 17.29
N THR A 132 5.11 -3.42 15.99
CA THR A 132 4.53 -4.66 15.48
C THR A 132 5.46 -5.85 15.66
N VAL A 133 4.84 -7.03 15.78
CA VAL A 133 5.51 -8.33 15.80
C VAL A 133 5.98 -8.74 14.38
N GLN A 134 5.68 -7.95 13.36
CA GLN A 134 5.86 -8.29 11.94
C GLN A 134 6.15 -7.06 11.06
N THR A 135 6.74 -7.30 9.88
CA THR A 135 6.97 -6.33 8.81
C THR A 135 5.65 -5.63 8.43
N THR A 136 5.68 -4.32 8.23
CA THR A 136 4.53 -3.56 7.74
C THR A 136 4.76 -3.11 6.30
N TYR A 137 3.69 -2.89 5.54
CA TYR A 137 3.76 -2.47 4.14
C TYR A 137 3.28 -1.04 3.95
N GLY A 138 3.84 -0.40 2.94
CA GLY A 138 3.52 0.96 2.55
C GLY A 138 3.19 1.02 1.06
N ILE A 139 2.15 1.77 0.70
CA ILE A 139 1.77 2.03 -0.68
C ILE A 139 1.72 3.53 -0.88
N VAL A 140 2.49 4.05 -1.82
CA VAL A 140 2.35 5.42 -2.30
C VAL A 140 1.55 5.39 -3.59
N ALA A 141 0.42 6.08 -3.62
CA ALA A 141 -0.42 6.20 -4.80
C ALA A 141 -0.64 7.67 -5.17
N VAL A 142 -0.20 8.06 -6.35
CA VAL A 142 -0.35 9.43 -6.87
C VAL A 142 -1.11 9.34 -8.19
N GLY A 143 -2.38 9.72 -8.17
CA GLY A 143 -3.25 9.53 -9.34
C GLY A 143 -3.33 8.05 -9.72
N ASP A 144 -2.87 7.73 -10.92
CA ASP A 144 -2.82 6.38 -11.48
C ASP A 144 -1.47 5.65 -11.28
N ARG A 145 -0.47 6.32 -10.69
CA ARG A 145 0.85 5.75 -10.45
C ARG A 145 0.97 5.25 -9.01
N VAL A 146 1.64 4.12 -8.84
CA VAL A 146 1.85 3.48 -7.53
C VAL A 146 3.27 2.98 -7.35
N ARG A 147 3.80 3.13 -6.13
CA ARG A 147 5.01 2.47 -5.64
C ARG A 147 4.70 1.73 -4.35
N LEU A 148 5.31 0.56 -4.17
CA LEU A 148 5.09 -0.30 -3.01
C LEU A 148 6.39 -0.44 -2.21
N TYR A 149 6.25 -0.44 -0.89
CA TYR A 149 7.33 -0.46 0.08
C TYR A 149 7.00 -1.41 1.23
N TYR A 150 8.01 -1.72 2.02
CA TYR A 150 7.86 -2.34 3.32
C TYR A 150 8.80 -1.69 4.35
N MET A 151 8.41 -1.77 5.62
CA MET A 151 9.24 -1.43 6.77
C MET A 151 9.51 -2.72 7.52
N SER A 152 10.79 -3.08 7.61
CA SER A 152 11.23 -4.26 8.36
C SER A 152 10.83 -4.13 9.82
N ARG A 153 10.49 -5.25 10.45
CA ARG A 153 10.21 -5.27 11.88
C ARG A 153 11.44 -4.88 12.71
N ASP A 154 12.60 -5.30 12.23
CA ASP A 154 13.85 -5.18 12.98
C ASP A 154 14.53 -3.82 12.74
N ASP A 155 13.98 -2.99 11.85
CA ASP A 155 14.48 -1.65 11.56
C ASP A 155 13.79 -0.57 12.40
N LEU A 156 14.44 -0.22 13.50
CA LEU A 156 13.96 0.80 14.45
C LEU A 156 14.06 2.24 13.91
N GLU A 157 14.88 2.48 12.88
CA GLU A 157 14.96 3.76 12.16
C GLU A 157 13.77 3.91 11.18
N GLY A 158 13.09 2.79 10.88
CA GLY A 158 11.90 2.70 10.05
C GLY A 158 12.18 3.10 8.61
N GLU A 159 13.22 2.54 8.00
CA GLU A 159 13.48 2.75 6.58
C GLU A 159 12.43 2.04 5.73
N LEU A 160 11.88 2.77 4.75
CA LEU A 160 10.97 2.18 3.78
C LEU A 160 11.76 1.57 2.63
N ARG A 161 11.83 0.24 2.59
CA ARG A 161 12.51 -0.52 1.55
C ARG A 161 11.56 -0.84 0.40
N THR A 162 12.10 -1.00 -0.81
CA THR A 162 11.33 -1.34 -2.00
C THR A 162 10.63 -2.69 -1.86
N TRP A 163 9.32 -2.74 -2.12
CA TRP A 163 8.59 -4.00 -2.22
C TRP A 163 8.42 -4.43 -3.67
N ASN A 164 9.15 -5.48 -4.06
CA ASN A 164 9.07 -6.10 -5.39
C ASN A 164 8.54 -7.54 -5.36
N GLY A 165 8.02 -7.99 -4.21
CA GLY A 165 7.52 -9.34 -3.98
C GLY A 165 8.51 -10.28 -3.29
N ASN A 166 9.77 -9.86 -3.10
CA ASN A 166 10.78 -10.59 -2.34
C ASN A 166 11.41 -9.68 -1.26
N PRO A 167 11.49 -10.13 0.00
CA PRO A 167 12.04 -9.33 1.10
C PRO A 167 13.58 -9.21 1.13
N VAL A 168 14.24 -9.49 0.00
CA VAL A 168 15.70 -9.38 -0.07
C VAL A 168 16.04 -8.00 -0.62
N ASP A 169 16.91 -7.27 0.09
CA ASP A 169 17.60 -6.10 -0.43
C ASP A 169 18.37 -6.54 -1.68
N ALA A 170 17.70 -6.59 -2.84
CA ALA A 170 18.39 -6.71 -4.11
C ALA A 170 19.23 -5.42 -4.21
N PRO A 171 20.57 -5.52 -4.23
CA PRO A 171 21.47 -4.36 -4.17
C PRO A 171 21.37 -3.42 -5.39
N GLU A 172 20.38 -3.64 -6.26
CA GLU A 172 20.12 -2.90 -7.50
C GLU A 172 18.75 -2.18 -7.50
N ALA A 173 17.95 -2.27 -6.41
CA ALA A 173 16.61 -1.66 -6.35
C ALA A 173 16.53 -0.49 -5.37
N ASP A 174 17.39 0.53 -5.57
CA ASP A 174 17.36 1.78 -4.80
C ASP A 174 15.99 2.48 -4.86
N GLU A 175 15.20 2.19 -5.91
CA GLU A 175 13.85 2.71 -6.09
C GLU A 175 12.82 1.65 -6.52
N SER A 176 11.68 1.65 -5.82
CA SER A 176 10.51 0.84 -6.17
C SER A 176 9.99 1.24 -7.56
N PRO A 177 9.68 0.28 -8.45
CA PRO A 177 9.20 0.60 -9.79
C PRO A 177 7.90 1.42 -9.70
N ILE A 178 7.78 2.42 -10.55
CA ILE A 178 6.54 3.16 -10.73
C ILE A 178 5.62 2.28 -11.59
N LEU A 179 4.56 1.74 -10.99
CA LEU A 179 3.55 0.94 -11.67
C LEU A 179 2.34 1.81 -12.01
N ASN A 180 1.65 1.50 -13.09
CA ASN A 180 0.46 2.21 -13.55
C ASN A 180 -0.81 1.35 -13.39
N ILE A 181 -1.79 1.81 -12.62
CA ILE A 181 -3.07 1.09 -12.44
C ILE A 181 -3.92 1.07 -13.72
N GLN A 182 -3.57 1.84 -14.74
CA GLN A 182 -4.22 1.82 -16.05
C GLN A 182 -3.62 0.78 -17.01
N ASP A 183 -2.37 0.37 -16.80
CA ASP A 183 -1.68 -0.59 -17.66
C ASP A 183 -2.00 -2.04 -17.29
N LEU A 184 -2.22 -2.90 -18.29
CA LEU A 184 -2.63 -4.30 -18.06
C LEU A 184 -1.51 -5.17 -17.46
N VAL A 185 -0.25 -4.92 -17.84
CA VAL A 185 0.91 -5.66 -17.33
C VAL A 185 1.18 -5.27 -15.89
N ASP A 186 1.12 -3.97 -15.59
CA ASP A 186 1.30 -3.46 -14.24
C ASP A 186 0.16 -3.88 -13.29
N ARG A 187 -1.08 -3.96 -13.78
CA ARG A 187 -2.21 -4.51 -13.00
C ARG A 187 -1.96 -5.94 -12.53
N GLU A 188 -1.43 -6.80 -13.40
CA GLU A 188 -1.06 -8.16 -13.04
C GLU A 188 0.08 -8.15 -12.02
N ARG A 189 1.07 -7.28 -12.21
CA ARG A 189 2.17 -7.15 -11.26
C ARG A 189 1.70 -6.69 -9.88
N ILE A 190 0.85 -5.67 -9.82
CA ILE A 190 0.22 -5.19 -8.58
C ILE A 190 -0.56 -6.34 -7.93
N HIS A 191 -1.33 -7.10 -8.70
CA HIS A 191 -2.08 -8.25 -8.20
C HIS A 191 -1.17 -9.27 -7.49
N GLN A 192 -0.06 -9.66 -8.13
CA GLN A 192 0.90 -10.59 -7.54
C GLN A 192 1.57 -10.02 -6.26
N LEU A 193 1.93 -8.73 -6.27
CA LEU A 193 2.49 -8.07 -5.09
C LEU A 193 1.50 -8.05 -3.92
N MET A 194 0.22 -7.79 -4.19
CA MET A 194 -0.84 -7.79 -3.18
C MET A 194 -1.12 -9.20 -2.65
N LEU A 195 -1.12 -10.23 -3.50
CA LEU A 195 -1.24 -11.63 -3.06
C LEU A 195 -0.09 -12.01 -2.13
N ARG A 196 1.12 -11.55 -2.42
CA ARG A 196 2.27 -11.81 -1.56
C ARG A 196 2.15 -11.09 -0.21
N MET A 197 1.80 -9.80 -0.20
CA MET A 197 1.52 -9.07 1.05
C MET A 197 0.43 -9.77 1.87
N ARG A 198 -0.63 -10.24 1.20
CA ARG A 198 -1.74 -10.96 1.83
C ARG A 198 -1.27 -12.26 2.50
N GLN A 199 -0.52 -13.08 1.77
CA GLN A 199 0.06 -14.31 2.30
C GLN A 199 0.94 -14.01 3.52
N ASP A 200 1.77 -12.99 3.42
CA ASP A 200 2.70 -12.57 4.47
C ASP A 200 1.95 -12.10 5.72
N VAL A 201 1.04 -11.13 5.60
CA VAL A 201 0.24 -10.58 6.70
C VAL A 201 -0.62 -11.64 7.39
N LEU A 202 -1.33 -12.47 6.63
CA LEU A 202 -2.28 -13.42 7.21
C LEU A 202 -1.59 -14.67 7.79
N SER A 203 -0.50 -15.14 7.16
CA SER A 203 0.29 -16.23 7.72
C SER A 203 1.17 -15.77 8.89
N GLY A 204 1.59 -14.50 8.89
CA GLY A 204 2.44 -13.96 9.95
C GLY A 204 3.91 -14.29 9.87
N ASN A 205 4.35 -14.78 8.72
CA ASN A 205 5.73 -15.18 8.51
C ASN A 205 6.61 -14.01 8.04
N ASN A 206 6.06 -12.80 7.98
CA ASN A 206 6.75 -11.56 7.65
C ASN A 206 7.45 -10.99 8.88
N ILE A 207 8.59 -11.56 9.23
CA ILE A 207 9.43 -11.10 10.35
C ILE A 207 10.81 -10.63 9.88
N TYR A 208 10.91 -10.27 8.60
CA TYR A 208 12.12 -9.74 8.01
C TYR A 208 12.20 -8.22 8.18
#